data_AF-A0AAP0JJI9-F1
#
_entry.id   AF-A0AAP0JJI9-F1
#
_cell.length_a   1.000
_cell.length_b   1.000
_cell.length_c   1.000
_cell.angle_alpha   90.00
_cell.angle_beta   90.00
_cell.angle_gamma   90.00
#
_symmetry.space_group_name_H-M   'P 1'
#
loop_
_entity.id
_entity.type
_entity.pdbx_description
1 polymer ?
#
loop_
_entity_poly.entity_id
_entity_poly.type
_entity_poly.pdbx_seq_one_letter_code
_entity_poly.pdbx_strand_id
1 'polypeptide(L)'
;MDVNSLKVDINRALSNLFSTRMKLGLFNGNPRQLPFSDIGSNQVCSQDHQALALEAARSGIVLLQNSANLLPSPKTQTNSLAVIGPNADAPPALLVNLSLLCKHCRVMATTHITYKEAVDLAKSVDYVVLIMGLDQTQEREEQDRDDLGLPGMQESLVSRVVDAAKKPVMLVILSGGPVDVSFAKNNNKVGGIIWGGYRGEGGGVALAEIIFGDQNPDLKLN
;
A
#
# COMPACT_ATOMS: atom_id res chain seq x y z
N MET A 1 -46.71 -13.24 9.63
CA MET A 1 -45.95 -12.12 10.22
C MET A 1 -47.00 -11.08 10.66
N ASP A 2 -47.08 -10.75 11.96
CA ASP A 2 -48.10 -9.85 12.49
C ASP A 2 -47.79 -8.39 12.08
N VAL A 3 -48.77 -7.72 11.45
CA VAL A 3 -48.66 -6.33 10.98
C VAL A 3 -48.37 -5.36 12.14
N ASN A 4 -48.84 -5.68 13.35
CA ASN A 4 -48.59 -4.85 14.52
C ASN A 4 -47.14 -4.97 15.02
N SER A 5 -46.59 -6.19 15.03
CA SER A 5 -45.18 -6.44 15.33
C SER A 5 -44.25 -5.71 14.34
N LEU A 6 -44.55 -5.77 13.04
CA LEU A 6 -43.77 -5.06 12.01
C LEU A 6 -43.77 -3.54 12.22
N LYS A 7 -44.92 -2.95 12.60
CA LYS A 7 -45.00 -1.51 12.89
C LYS A 7 -44.13 -1.11 14.09
N VAL A 8 -44.08 -1.95 15.12
CA VAL A 8 -43.22 -1.70 16.30
C VAL A 8 -41.75 -1.72 15.90
N ASP A 9 -41.33 -2.68 15.10
CA ASP A 9 -39.94 -2.78 14.63
C ASP A 9 -39.53 -1.60 13.76
N ILE A 10 -40.39 -1.19 12.82
CA ILE A 10 -40.15 -0.01 11.97
C ILE A 10 -40.06 1.26 12.82
N ASN A 11 -40.99 1.45 13.76
CA ASN A 11 -40.99 2.63 14.63
C ASN A 11 -39.75 2.70 15.51
N ARG A 12 -39.27 1.55 16.00
CA ARG A 12 -38.03 1.46 16.77
C ARG A 12 -36.80 1.82 15.92
N ALA A 13 -36.71 1.30 14.70
CA ALA A 13 -35.61 1.63 13.78
C ALA A 13 -35.59 3.14 13.45
N LEU A 14 -36.77 3.72 13.16
CA LEU A 14 -36.90 5.16 12.92
C LEU A 14 -36.51 5.97 14.17
N SER A 15 -36.96 5.56 15.35
CA SER A 15 -36.64 6.24 16.61
C SER A 15 -35.12 6.27 16.84
N ASN A 16 -34.41 5.17 16.57
CA ASN A 16 -32.95 5.12 16.68
C ASN A 16 -32.27 6.07 15.69
N LEU A 17 -32.68 6.04 14.41
CA LEU A 17 -32.12 6.90 13.38
C LEU A 17 -32.30 8.39 13.69
N PHE A 18 -33.52 8.79 14.06
CA PHE A 18 -33.81 10.18 14.38
C PHE A 18 -33.18 10.63 15.70
N SER A 19 -33.06 9.75 16.69
CA SER A 19 -32.32 10.03 17.93
C SER A 19 -30.86 10.39 17.64
N THR A 20 -30.18 9.65 16.75
CA THR A 20 -28.80 9.98 16.35
C THR A 20 -28.74 11.33 15.63
N ARG A 21 -29.66 11.60 14.69
CA ARG A 21 -29.70 12.87 13.96
C ARG A 21 -29.95 14.08 14.88
N MET A 22 -30.81 13.91 15.90
CA MET A 22 -31.05 14.92 16.93
C MET A 22 -29.79 15.15 17.79
N LYS A 23 -29.10 14.09 18.22
CA LYS A 23 -27.83 14.21 18.96
C LYS A 23 -26.74 14.93 18.16
N LEU A 24 -26.69 14.72 16.85
CA LEU A 24 -25.77 15.44 15.94
C LEU A 24 -26.19 16.89 15.67
N GLY A 25 -27.31 17.35 16.24
CA GLY A 25 -27.78 18.72 16.13
C GLY A 25 -28.48 19.06 14.82
N LEU A 26 -28.83 18.08 13.98
CA LEU A 26 -29.43 18.32 12.65
C LEU A 26 -30.76 19.11 12.71
N PHE A 27 -31.43 19.10 13.87
CA PHE A 27 -32.71 19.81 14.10
C PHE A 27 -32.56 21.03 15.01
N ASN A 28 -31.34 21.43 15.38
CA ASN A 28 -31.08 22.50 16.35
C ASN A 28 -31.00 23.89 15.69
N GLY A 29 -31.76 24.13 14.63
CA GLY A 29 -31.83 25.42 13.94
C GLY A 29 -30.69 25.65 12.94
N ASN A 30 -30.06 26.83 12.99
CA ASN A 30 -29.06 27.25 12.00
C ASN A 30 -27.78 26.39 12.13
N PRO A 31 -27.36 25.65 11.09
CA PRO A 31 -26.16 24.80 11.13
C PRO A 31 -24.87 25.56 11.48
N ARG A 32 -24.82 26.88 11.21
CA ARG A 32 -23.66 27.73 11.53
C ARG A 32 -23.50 28.05 13.02
N GLN A 33 -24.47 27.69 13.85
CA GLN A 33 -24.45 27.91 15.30
C GLN A 33 -24.23 26.61 16.09
N LEU A 34 -23.94 25.50 15.39
CA LEU A 34 -23.78 24.17 15.98
C LEU A 34 -22.30 23.86 16.27
N PRO A 35 -21.99 22.90 17.15
CA PRO A 35 -20.60 22.60 17.56
C PRO A 35 -19.62 22.25 16.43
N PHE A 36 -20.11 21.83 15.27
CA PHE A 36 -19.30 21.45 14.10
C PHE A 36 -19.35 22.50 12.97
N SER A 37 -19.92 23.69 13.22
CA SER A 37 -20.09 24.75 12.22
C SER A 37 -18.79 25.27 11.64
N ASP A 38 -17.70 25.17 12.41
CA ASP A 38 -16.43 25.81 12.11
C ASP A 38 -15.49 24.92 11.29
N ILE A 39 -15.92 23.69 10.98
CA ILE A 39 -15.19 22.78 10.09
C ILE A 39 -15.33 23.30 8.65
N GLY A 40 -14.30 24.00 8.19
CA GLY A 40 -14.22 24.57 6.85
C GLY A 40 -13.42 23.71 5.87
N SER A 41 -13.45 24.09 4.60
CA SER A 41 -12.65 23.47 3.54
C SER A 41 -11.14 23.60 3.77
N ASN A 42 -10.69 24.59 4.55
CA ASN A 42 -9.29 24.75 4.96
C ASN A 42 -8.78 23.62 5.87
N GLN A 43 -9.68 22.84 6.48
CA GLN A 43 -9.32 21.65 7.25
C GLN A 43 -9.21 20.40 6.34
N VAL A 44 -9.81 20.43 5.14
CA VAL A 44 -9.75 19.31 4.20
C VAL A 44 -8.37 19.25 3.57
N CYS A 45 -7.74 18.09 3.62
CA CYS A 45 -6.36 17.88 3.14
C CYS A 45 -5.36 18.88 3.73
N SER A 46 -5.56 19.31 4.98
CA SER A 46 -4.60 20.14 5.71
C SER A 46 -3.25 19.42 5.86
N GLN A 47 -2.18 20.18 6.07
CA GLN A 47 -0.85 19.60 6.24
C GLN A 47 -0.78 18.64 7.44
N ASP A 48 -1.49 18.95 8.53
CA ASP A 48 -1.55 18.09 9.72
C ASP A 48 -2.23 16.75 9.41
N HIS A 49 -3.29 16.75 8.61
CA HIS A 49 -3.96 15.51 8.18
C HIS A 49 -3.09 14.67 7.25
N GLN A 50 -2.38 15.30 6.30
CA GLN A 50 -1.44 14.62 5.41
C GLN A 50 -0.26 14.03 6.21
N ALA A 51 0.24 14.76 7.22
CA ALA A 51 1.30 14.29 8.10
C ALA A 51 0.85 13.08 8.92
N LEU A 52 -0.37 13.11 9.47
CA LEU A 52 -0.96 11.98 10.19
C LEU A 52 -1.15 10.76 9.27
N ALA A 53 -1.62 10.98 8.03
CA ALA A 53 -1.74 9.91 7.03
C ALA A 53 -0.38 9.29 6.68
N LEU A 54 0.68 10.10 6.57
CA LEU A 54 2.04 9.63 6.36
C LEU A 54 2.58 8.84 7.55
N GLU A 55 2.33 9.31 8.78
CA GLU A 55 2.70 8.59 10.01
C GLU A 55 2.00 7.22 10.08
N ALA A 56 0.69 7.18 9.82
CA ALA A 56 -0.06 5.93 9.75
C ALA A 56 0.47 4.99 8.65
N ALA A 57 0.94 5.54 7.52
CA ALA A 57 1.57 4.75 6.48
C ALA A 57 2.92 4.18 6.92
N ARG A 58 3.77 4.96 7.59
CA ARG A 58 5.08 4.54 8.12
C ARG A 58 4.96 3.41 9.13
N SER A 59 4.18 3.62 10.18
CA SER A 59 4.00 2.61 11.24
C SER A 59 3.22 1.39 10.75
N GLY A 60 2.57 1.50 9.60
CA GLY A 60 1.81 0.43 9.01
C GLY A 60 2.64 -0.63 8.28
N ILE A 61 3.77 -0.26 7.69
CA ILE A 61 4.54 -1.14 6.81
C ILE A 61 5.23 -2.24 7.63
N VAL A 62 5.14 -3.48 7.13
CA VAL A 62 5.70 -4.65 7.80
C VAL A 62 6.90 -5.18 7.02
N LEU A 63 8.02 -5.36 7.71
CA LEU A 63 9.19 -6.06 7.17
C LEU A 63 9.10 -7.55 7.50
N LEU A 64 8.83 -8.38 6.48
CA LEU A 64 8.69 -9.83 6.63
C LEU A 64 10.04 -10.56 6.55
N GLN A 65 10.93 -10.09 5.68
CA GLN A 65 12.26 -10.66 5.50
C GLN A 65 13.27 -9.57 5.18
N ASN A 66 14.44 -9.65 5.79
CA ASN A 66 15.62 -8.87 5.42
C ASN A 66 16.84 -9.77 5.53
N SER A 67 17.32 -10.24 4.39
CA SER A 67 18.51 -11.06 4.23
C SER A 67 19.56 -10.31 3.39
N ALA A 68 20.81 -10.77 3.45
CA ALA A 68 21.93 -10.16 2.75
C ALA A 68 22.22 -8.68 3.10
N ASN A 69 21.72 -8.18 4.24
CA ASN A 69 21.80 -6.77 4.64
C ASN A 69 21.33 -5.83 3.51
N LEU A 70 20.28 -6.24 2.78
CA LEU A 70 19.77 -5.47 1.65
C LEU A 70 19.14 -4.14 2.10
N LEU A 71 18.51 -4.14 3.28
CA LEU A 71 17.89 -2.97 3.89
C LEU A 71 18.65 -2.53 5.16
N PRO A 72 18.85 -1.21 5.36
CA PRO A 72 18.51 -0.12 4.43
C PRO A 72 19.48 -0.05 3.24
N SER A 73 18.98 0.27 2.04
CA SER A 73 19.83 0.45 0.87
C SER A 73 20.43 1.85 0.88
N PRO A 74 21.77 2.03 1.00
CA PRO A 74 22.35 3.35 1.13
C PRO A 74 22.18 4.14 -0.18
N LYS A 75 21.54 5.32 -0.11
CA LYS A 75 21.32 6.24 -1.24
C LYS A 75 22.61 6.59 -2.02
N THR A 76 23.77 6.46 -1.39
CA THR A 76 25.10 6.77 -1.95
C THR A 76 25.72 5.61 -2.73
N GLN A 77 25.21 4.37 -2.58
CA GLN A 77 25.71 3.17 -3.27
C GLN A 77 24.76 2.70 -4.38
N THR A 78 23.55 3.25 -4.43
CA THR A 78 22.54 2.96 -5.45
C THR A 78 22.70 3.91 -6.64
N ASN A 79 23.43 3.49 -7.68
CA ASN A 79 23.54 4.28 -8.92
C ASN A 79 22.31 4.10 -9.84
N SER A 80 21.70 2.91 -9.81
CA SER A 80 20.55 2.57 -10.65
C SER A 80 19.58 1.63 -9.93
N LEU A 81 18.29 1.95 -10.03
CA LEU A 81 17.20 1.23 -9.37
C LEU A 81 16.06 1.00 -10.37
N ALA A 82 15.61 -0.24 -10.54
CA ALA A 82 14.39 -0.55 -11.28
C ALA A 82 13.24 -0.83 -10.32
N VAL A 83 12.09 -0.22 -10.58
CA VAL A 83 10.81 -0.52 -9.92
C VAL A 83 9.94 -1.25 -10.92
N ILE A 84 9.63 -2.52 -10.68
CA ILE A 84 8.92 -3.37 -11.64
C ILE A 84 7.67 -3.94 -10.99
N GLY A 85 6.53 -3.85 -11.67
CA GLY A 85 5.35 -4.61 -11.29
C GLY A 85 4.02 -3.92 -11.56
N PRO A 86 2.92 -4.68 -11.53
CA PRO A 86 1.59 -4.14 -11.84
C PRO A 86 1.18 -3.02 -10.88
N ASN A 87 1.62 -3.08 -9.63
CA ASN A 87 1.28 -2.09 -8.61
C ASN A 87 2.36 -0.99 -8.48
N ALA A 88 3.34 -0.93 -9.39
CA ALA A 88 4.41 0.05 -9.34
C ALA A 88 3.90 1.49 -9.51
N ASP A 89 2.84 1.71 -10.29
CA ASP A 89 2.24 3.03 -10.56
C ASP A 89 1.00 3.32 -9.68
N ALA A 90 0.74 2.48 -8.67
CA ALA A 90 -0.48 2.53 -7.87
C ALA A 90 -0.20 2.94 -6.41
N PRO A 91 -0.63 4.15 -5.96
CA PRO A 91 -0.97 5.35 -6.75
C PRO A 91 0.29 6.05 -7.32
N PRO A 92 0.15 6.98 -8.28
CA PRO A 92 1.27 7.66 -8.99
C PRO A 92 2.32 8.31 -8.07
N ALA A 93 1.94 8.57 -6.81
CA ALA A 93 2.83 9.06 -5.77
C ALA A 93 4.01 8.11 -5.48
N LEU A 94 3.85 6.79 -5.62
CA LEU A 94 4.91 5.82 -5.30
C LEU A 94 6.17 6.04 -6.15
N LEU A 95 6.03 6.14 -7.47
CA LEU A 95 7.15 6.33 -8.40
C LEU A 95 7.78 7.71 -8.29
N VAL A 96 6.94 8.74 -8.15
CA VAL A 96 7.39 10.12 -7.95
C VAL A 96 8.21 10.21 -6.66
N ASN A 97 7.77 9.59 -5.57
CA ASN A 97 8.44 9.67 -4.28
C ASN A 97 9.74 8.85 -4.24
N LEU A 98 9.80 7.65 -4.83
CA LEU A 98 11.06 6.91 -4.97
C LEU A 98 12.10 7.69 -5.79
N SER A 99 11.67 8.38 -6.85
CA SER A 99 12.54 9.20 -7.70
C SER A 99 13.04 10.46 -6.99
N LEU A 100 12.19 11.09 -6.16
CA LEU A 100 12.55 12.28 -5.38
C LEU A 100 13.53 11.98 -4.25
N LEU A 101 13.41 10.80 -3.62
CA LEU A 101 14.26 10.41 -2.48
C LEU A 101 15.64 9.91 -2.89
N CYS A 102 15.80 9.33 -4.08
CA CYS A 102 17.12 9.03 -4.65
C CYS A 102 17.49 9.99 -5.80
N LYS A 103 17.93 11.20 -5.45
CA LYS A 103 18.31 12.27 -6.40
C LYS A 103 19.43 11.90 -7.39
N HIS A 104 20.24 10.88 -7.09
CA HIS A 104 21.35 10.41 -7.93
C HIS A 104 21.08 9.04 -8.57
N CYS A 105 19.92 8.41 -8.30
CA CYS A 105 19.55 7.15 -8.93
C CYS A 105 18.80 7.40 -10.23
N ARG A 106 19.11 6.63 -11.26
CA ARG A 106 18.18 6.42 -12.36
C ARG A 106 17.08 5.45 -11.91
N VAL A 107 15.88 5.96 -11.63
CA VAL A 107 14.69 5.15 -11.33
C VAL A 107 13.94 4.88 -12.64
N MET A 108 13.72 3.60 -12.96
CA MET A 108 12.91 3.17 -14.10
C MET A 108 11.72 2.37 -13.61
N ALA A 109 10.51 2.79 -13.97
CA ALA A 109 9.27 2.21 -13.48
C ALA A 109 8.34 1.81 -14.63
N THR A 110 7.68 0.66 -14.51
CA THR A 110 6.75 0.19 -15.54
C THR A 110 5.77 -0.85 -15.00
N THR A 111 4.51 -0.73 -15.44
CA THR A 111 3.35 -1.54 -15.02
C THR A 111 2.87 -2.53 -16.08
N HIS A 112 3.06 -2.22 -17.36
CA HIS A 112 2.62 -3.02 -18.50
C HIS A 112 3.82 -3.46 -19.34
N ILE A 113 4.57 -4.40 -18.78
CA ILE A 113 5.92 -4.76 -19.22
C ILE A 113 5.91 -6.25 -19.58
N THR A 114 6.43 -6.58 -20.76
CA THR A 114 6.62 -7.99 -21.13
C THR A 114 7.71 -8.62 -20.27
N TYR A 115 7.68 -9.94 -20.05
CA TYR A 115 8.73 -10.62 -19.27
C TYR A 115 10.14 -10.31 -19.77
N LYS A 116 10.29 -10.14 -21.09
CA LYS A 116 11.57 -9.84 -21.71
C LYS A 116 12.10 -8.47 -21.27
N GLU A 117 11.26 -7.45 -21.31
CA GLU A 117 11.63 -6.11 -20.88
C GLU A 117 11.95 -6.06 -19.39
N ALA A 118 11.22 -6.82 -18.56
CA ALA A 118 11.47 -6.92 -17.12
C ALA A 118 12.85 -7.45 -16.81
N VAL A 119 13.18 -8.56 -17.48
CA VAL A 119 14.46 -9.24 -17.35
C VAL A 119 15.60 -8.38 -17.88
N ASP A 120 15.41 -7.72 -19.03
CA ASP A 120 16.42 -6.87 -19.64
C ASP A 120 16.67 -5.61 -18.77
N LEU A 121 15.60 -5.03 -18.20
CA LEU A 121 15.71 -3.92 -17.24
C LEU A 121 16.45 -4.34 -15.96
N ALA A 122 16.08 -5.48 -15.38
CA ALA A 122 16.71 -6.03 -14.17
C ALA A 122 18.22 -6.29 -14.36
N LYS A 123 18.65 -6.67 -15.56
CA LYS A 123 20.08 -6.83 -15.91
C LYS A 123 20.81 -5.49 -16.04
N SER A 124 20.10 -4.43 -16.43
CA SER A 124 20.73 -3.12 -16.68
C SER A 124 21.03 -2.34 -15.40
N VAL A 125 20.23 -2.54 -14.35
CA VAL A 125 20.35 -1.80 -13.07
C VAL A 125 21.15 -2.58 -12.01
N ASP A 126 21.43 -1.92 -10.87
CA ASP A 126 22.13 -2.52 -9.74
C ASP A 126 21.17 -3.10 -8.70
N TYR A 127 20.05 -2.42 -8.45
CA TYR A 127 19.02 -2.82 -7.49
C TYR A 127 17.66 -2.92 -8.18
N VAL A 128 16.85 -3.86 -7.73
CA VAL A 128 15.50 -4.08 -8.24
C VAL A 128 14.52 -4.15 -7.07
N VAL A 129 13.43 -3.38 -7.18
CA VAL A 129 12.27 -3.41 -6.29
C VAL A 129 11.09 -3.90 -7.10
N LEU A 130 10.57 -5.07 -6.74
CA LEU A 130 9.37 -5.65 -7.33
C LEU A 130 8.16 -5.26 -6.50
N ILE A 131 7.14 -4.66 -7.12
CA ILE A 131 5.89 -4.26 -6.44
C ILE A 131 4.74 -5.09 -7.01
N MET A 132 4.40 -6.14 -6.27
CA MET A 132 3.41 -7.15 -6.59
C MET A 132 2.23 -7.05 -5.62
N GLY A 133 1.16 -7.79 -5.88
CA GLY A 133 0.06 -7.92 -4.95
C GLY A 133 -1.31 -8.00 -5.60
N LEU A 134 -2.30 -7.47 -4.89
CA LEU A 134 -3.72 -7.54 -5.21
C LEU A 134 -4.30 -6.15 -5.46
N ASP A 135 -5.46 -6.14 -6.09
CA ASP A 135 -6.28 -4.96 -6.28
C ASP A 135 -7.77 -5.32 -6.07
N GLN A 136 -8.64 -4.32 -6.26
CA GLN A 136 -10.09 -4.47 -6.14
C GLN A 136 -10.72 -5.39 -7.20
N THR A 137 -9.94 -5.86 -8.20
CA THR A 137 -10.40 -6.90 -9.13
C THR A 137 -10.33 -8.30 -8.52
N GLN A 138 -9.54 -8.47 -7.45
CA GLN A 138 -9.34 -9.75 -6.76
C GLN A 138 -9.98 -9.78 -5.38
N GLU A 139 -9.91 -8.68 -4.63
CA GLU A 139 -10.46 -8.60 -3.27
C GLU A 139 -11.38 -7.39 -3.10
N ARG A 140 -12.68 -7.65 -2.93
CA ARG A 140 -13.70 -6.63 -2.62
C ARG A 140 -14.92 -7.25 -1.97
N GLU A 141 -15.82 -6.42 -1.48
CA GLU A 141 -17.12 -6.88 -0.97
C GLU A 141 -17.87 -7.68 -2.06
N GLU A 142 -18.51 -8.77 -1.64
CA GLU A 142 -19.20 -9.73 -2.53
C GLU A 142 -18.28 -10.50 -3.50
N GLN A 143 -16.96 -10.40 -3.33
CA GLN A 143 -15.99 -11.13 -4.13
C GLN A 143 -14.85 -11.66 -3.25
N ASP A 144 -15.06 -12.88 -2.76
CA ASP A 144 -14.00 -13.66 -2.12
C ASP A 144 -12.97 -14.13 -3.16
N ARG A 145 -11.74 -14.37 -2.69
CA ARG A 145 -10.69 -15.00 -3.49
C ARG A 145 -10.82 -16.52 -3.45
N ASP A 146 -10.50 -17.16 -4.56
CA ASP A 146 -10.45 -18.62 -4.65
C ASP A 146 -9.16 -19.21 -4.03
N ASP A 147 -8.07 -18.44 -4.06
CA ASP A 147 -6.77 -18.84 -3.53
C ASP A 147 -5.98 -17.68 -2.91
N LEU A 148 -4.88 -18.01 -2.23
CA LEU A 148 -4.01 -17.06 -1.55
C LEU A 148 -2.75 -16.71 -2.36
N GLY A 149 -2.58 -17.22 -3.57
CA GLY A 149 -1.45 -16.94 -4.44
C GLY A 149 -1.46 -15.51 -5.00
N LEU A 150 -0.39 -15.14 -5.69
CA LEU A 150 -0.40 -13.90 -6.46
C LEU A 150 -1.17 -14.10 -7.77
N PRO A 151 -1.97 -13.12 -8.20
CA PRO A 151 -2.86 -13.29 -9.35
C PRO A 151 -2.06 -13.30 -10.66
N GLY A 152 -2.57 -14.06 -11.63
CA GLY A 152 -2.02 -14.16 -12.96
C GLY A 152 -0.61 -14.77 -12.94
N MET A 153 0.36 -14.01 -13.44
CA MET A 153 1.72 -14.49 -13.66
C MET A 153 2.78 -13.72 -12.87
N GLN A 154 2.35 -13.03 -11.81
CA GLN A 154 3.25 -12.24 -10.98
C GLN A 154 4.37 -13.11 -10.36
N GLU A 155 4.07 -14.32 -9.90
CA GLU A 155 5.10 -15.24 -9.38
C GLU A 155 6.17 -15.57 -10.44
N SER A 156 5.74 -15.88 -11.68
CA SER A 156 6.67 -16.15 -12.78
C SER A 156 7.53 -14.94 -13.12
N LEU A 157 6.94 -13.73 -13.09
CA LEU A 157 7.67 -12.48 -13.26
C LEU A 157 8.73 -12.31 -12.17
N VAL A 158 8.36 -12.51 -10.89
CA VAL A 158 9.29 -12.43 -9.76
C VAL A 158 10.44 -13.41 -9.95
N SER A 159 10.17 -14.69 -10.23
CA SER A 159 11.22 -15.69 -10.44
C SER A 159 12.20 -15.30 -11.56
N ARG A 160 11.67 -14.87 -12.72
CA ARG A 160 12.50 -14.47 -13.87
C ARG A 160 13.37 -13.25 -13.59
N VAL A 161 12.83 -12.26 -12.89
CA VAL A 161 13.56 -11.05 -12.52
C VAL A 161 14.62 -11.36 -11.47
N VAL A 162 14.28 -12.15 -10.46
CA VAL A 162 15.21 -12.60 -9.40
C VAL A 162 16.38 -13.38 -10.00
N ASP A 163 16.14 -14.21 -11.02
CA ASP A 163 17.20 -14.95 -11.70
C ASP A 163 18.14 -14.04 -12.52
N ALA A 164 17.59 -12.97 -13.09
CA ALA A 164 18.31 -12.05 -13.96
C ALA A 164 19.04 -10.91 -13.22
N ALA A 165 18.61 -10.58 -12.00
CA ALA A 165 19.16 -9.48 -11.23
C ALA A 165 20.61 -9.74 -10.79
N LYS A 166 21.43 -8.67 -10.76
CA LYS A 166 22.84 -8.74 -10.33
C LYS A 166 23.00 -8.93 -8.82
N LYS A 167 22.05 -8.41 -8.04
CA LYS A 167 22.04 -8.38 -6.58
C LYS A 167 20.71 -8.94 -6.04
N PRO A 168 20.64 -9.30 -4.75
CA PRO A 168 19.39 -9.71 -4.13
C PRO A 168 18.28 -8.67 -4.36
N VAL A 169 17.10 -9.15 -4.71
CA VAL A 169 15.93 -8.34 -5.09
C VAL A 169 15.06 -8.07 -3.86
N MET A 170 14.40 -6.93 -3.86
CA MET A 170 13.39 -6.58 -2.87
C MET A 170 12.00 -6.80 -3.43
N LEU A 171 11.15 -7.51 -2.69
CA LEU A 171 9.76 -7.77 -3.02
C LEU A 171 8.84 -6.99 -2.07
N VAL A 172 7.97 -6.18 -2.65
CA VAL A 172 6.93 -5.43 -1.95
C VAL A 172 5.59 -6.01 -2.35
N ILE A 173 4.77 -6.39 -1.36
CA ILE A 173 3.44 -6.96 -1.56
C ILE A 173 2.40 -5.96 -1.08
N LEU A 174 1.63 -5.43 -2.02
CA LEU A 174 0.50 -4.54 -1.76
C LEU A 174 -0.80 -5.34 -1.83
N SER A 175 -1.35 -5.69 -0.67
CA SER A 175 -2.61 -6.44 -0.55
C SER A 175 -3.27 -6.13 0.78
N GLY A 176 -4.60 -6.14 0.82
CA GLY A 176 -5.37 -6.15 2.06
C GLY A 176 -5.32 -7.53 2.72
N GLY A 177 -5.71 -8.56 1.97
CA GLY A 177 -5.63 -9.95 2.42
C GLY A 177 -4.21 -10.53 2.40
N PRO A 178 -3.97 -11.64 3.13
CA PRO A 178 -2.68 -12.33 3.09
C PRO A 178 -2.44 -12.97 1.72
N VAL A 179 -1.18 -13.00 1.29
CA VAL A 179 -0.74 -13.65 0.06
C VAL A 179 0.37 -14.64 0.40
N ASP A 180 0.35 -15.82 -0.22
CA ASP A 180 1.43 -16.80 -0.08
C ASP A 180 2.70 -16.29 -0.78
N VAL A 181 3.73 -16.03 0.03
CA VAL A 181 5.04 -15.58 -0.42
C VAL A 181 6.12 -16.65 -0.24
N SER A 182 5.73 -17.91 -0.02
CA SER A 182 6.66 -19.03 0.22
C SER A 182 7.67 -19.20 -0.90
N PHE A 183 7.27 -18.98 -2.15
CA PHE A 183 8.15 -19.02 -3.32
C PHE A 183 9.29 -17.99 -3.26
N ALA A 184 9.03 -16.82 -2.67
CA ALA A 184 10.01 -15.75 -2.50
C ALA A 184 10.83 -15.93 -1.22
N LYS A 185 10.19 -16.31 -0.11
CA LYS A 185 10.83 -16.54 1.20
C LYS A 185 11.92 -17.62 1.11
N ASN A 186 11.68 -18.68 0.34
CA ASN A 186 12.61 -19.79 0.20
C ASN A 186 13.73 -19.52 -0.83
N ASN A 187 13.72 -18.38 -1.52
CA ASN A 187 14.72 -18.02 -2.52
C ASN A 187 15.79 -17.08 -1.94
N ASN A 188 17.04 -17.53 -1.90
CA ASN A 188 18.16 -16.77 -1.33
C ASN A 188 18.51 -15.48 -2.10
N LYS A 189 18.04 -15.33 -3.35
CA LYS A 189 18.18 -14.10 -4.14
C LYS A 189 17.07 -13.09 -3.86
N VAL A 190 16.08 -13.40 -3.03
CA VAL A 190 15.12 -12.43 -2.50
C VAL A 190 15.67 -11.91 -1.16
N GLY A 191 16.31 -10.74 -1.22
CA GLY A 191 16.99 -10.12 -0.09
C GLY A 191 16.04 -9.39 0.87
N GLY A 192 14.85 -9.02 0.41
CA GLY A 192 13.88 -8.32 1.25
C GLY A 192 12.45 -8.61 0.86
N ILE A 193 11.57 -8.79 1.84
CA ILE A 193 10.12 -8.92 1.63
C ILE A 193 9.42 -7.91 2.55
N ILE A 194 8.64 -7.02 1.96
CA ILE A 194 7.85 -6.00 2.66
C ILE A 194 6.37 -6.24 2.35
N TRP A 195 5.53 -6.29 3.39
CA TRP A 195 4.08 -6.20 3.22
C TRP A 195 3.64 -4.76 3.44
N GLY A 196 3.13 -4.19 2.35
CA GLY A 196 2.77 -2.79 2.27
C GLY A 196 1.30 -2.52 2.56
N GLY A 197 0.37 -3.48 2.53
CA GLY A 197 -1.06 -3.15 2.71
C GLY A 197 -1.61 -2.15 1.68
N TYR A 198 -2.69 -1.44 2.02
CA TYR A 198 -3.19 -0.27 1.28
C TYR A 198 -2.93 1.02 2.08
N ARG A 199 -1.93 1.83 1.68
CA ARG A 199 -1.36 2.90 2.54
C ARG A 199 -1.75 4.32 2.18
N GLY A 200 -2.80 4.49 1.39
CA GLY A 200 -3.32 5.80 1.04
C GLY A 200 -2.28 6.72 0.40
N GLU A 201 -2.47 8.03 0.57
CA GLU A 201 -1.68 9.09 -0.07
C GLU A 201 -0.21 9.13 0.38
N GLY A 202 0.07 8.81 1.65
CA GLY A 202 1.43 8.81 2.22
C GLY A 202 2.22 7.54 1.94
N GLY A 203 1.59 6.49 1.40
CA GLY A 203 2.18 5.16 1.24
C GLY A 203 3.47 5.14 0.43
N GLY A 204 3.53 5.95 -0.63
CA GLY A 204 4.71 5.99 -1.49
C GLY A 204 5.94 6.62 -0.84
N VAL A 205 5.74 7.70 -0.08
CA VAL A 205 6.80 8.33 0.70
C VAL A 205 7.27 7.37 1.79
N ALA A 206 6.32 6.80 2.56
CA ALA A 206 6.64 5.90 3.66
C ALA A 206 7.44 4.67 3.21
N LEU A 207 7.05 4.04 2.10
CA LEU A 207 7.78 2.90 1.56
C LEU A 207 9.21 3.28 1.15
N ALA A 208 9.37 4.40 0.45
CA ALA A 208 10.68 4.86 0.02
C ALA A 208 11.59 5.22 1.20
N GLU A 209 11.06 5.88 2.23
CA GLU A 209 11.79 6.19 3.47
C GLU A 209 12.27 4.92 4.17
N ILE A 210 11.47 3.85 4.20
CA ILE A 210 11.88 2.56 4.78
C ILE A 210 12.95 1.88 3.91
N ILE A 211 12.79 1.90 2.58
CA ILE A 211 13.74 1.27 1.65
C ILE A 211 15.13 1.90 1.78
N PHE A 212 15.19 3.22 1.88
CA PHE A 212 16.45 3.96 1.95
C PHE A 212 16.94 4.24 3.38
N GLY A 213 16.21 3.79 4.41
CA GLY A 213 16.60 3.91 5.81
C GLY A 213 16.41 5.30 6.43
N ASP A 214 15.56 6.15 5.84
CA ASP A 214 15.14 7.40 6.48
C ASP A 214 14.19 7.11 7.67
N GLN A 215 13.50 5.97 7.65
CA GLN A 215 12.63 5.46 8.72
C GLN A 215 12.84 3.95 8.93
N ASN A 216 12.73 3.49 10.17
CA ASN A 216 12.74 2.06 10.48
C ASN A 216 11.31 1.50 10.39
N PRO A 217 11.12 0.25 9.92
CA PRO A 217 9.81 -0.40 9.98
C PRO A 217 9.46 -0.77 11.42
N ASP A 218 8.30 -0.31 11.90
CA ASP A 218 7.86 -0.53 13.29
C ASP A 218 7.24 -1.91 13.50
N LEU A 219 6.59 -2.46 12.48
CA LEU A 219 5.81 -3.69 12.60
C LEU A 219 6.56 -4.92 12.08
N LYS A 220 6.42 -6.01 12.84
CA LYS A 220 6.78 -7.38 12.44
C LYS A 220 5.54 -8.26 12.57
N LEU A 221 5.22 -9.02 11.53
CA LEU A 221 4.28 -10.12 11.64
C LEU A 221 5.08 -11.34 12.13
N ASN A 222 4.79 -11.79 13.35
CA ASN A 222 5.46 -12.92 14.00
C ASN A 222 4.91 -14.25 13.49
#